data_AF-A0A060BYR2-F1
#
_entry.id   AF-A0A060BYR2-F1
#
_cell.length_a   1.000
_cell.length_b   1.000
_cell.length_c   1.000
_cell.angle_alpha   90.00
_cell.angle_beta   90.00
_cell.angle_gamma   90.00
#
_symmetry.space_group_name_H-M   'P 1'
#
loop_
_entity.id
_entity.type
_entity.pdbx_description
1 polymer ?
#
loop_
_entity_poly.entity_id
_entity_poly.type
_entity_poly.pdbx_seq_one_letter_code
_entity_poly.pdbx_strand_id
1 'polypeptide(L)'
;LTLVGAITLIGFGWLLLRFRERTIALALGITVVAIYLFCLLSMLVTAGGTTLLAFRLEPILIAVLAAAGVFGIVELAQWAVGRFGDVRFVIGAVATAAAIALAQGIPGFLATEITTAYTDTDGYGDRADQRPAGAESYYGEIHRLIVEQTGRPADRNIV
;
A
#
# COMPACT_ATOMS: atom_id res chain seq x y z
N LEU A 1 -6.41 14.17 8.49
CA LEU A 1 -5.00 13.81 8.24
C LEU A 1 -4.87 12.31 8.44
N THR A 2 -4.46 11.54 7.42
CA THR A 2 -4.29 10.07 7.56
C THR A 2 -2.98 9.78 8.29
N LEU A 3 -2.91 8.68 9.06
CA LEU A 3 -1.70 8.28 9.78
C LEU A 3 -0.51 8.08 8.82
N VAL A 4 -0.80 7.49 7.65
CA VAL A 4 0.18 7.32 6.56
C VAL A 4 0.71 8.67 6.08
N GLY A 5 -0.15 9.67 5.90
CA GLY A 5 0.29 11.02 5.50
C GLY A 5 1.18 11.69 6.55
N ALA A 6 0.91 11.47 7.84
CA ALA A 6 1.72 12.03 8.92
C ALA A 6 3.12 11.40 8.96
N ILE A 7 3.23 10.07 8.89
CA ILE A 7 4.54 9.39 8.96
C ILE A 7 5.38 9.66 7.71
N THR A 8 4.77 9.74 6.52
CA THR A 8 5.50 10.08 5.30
C THR A 8 5.98 11.53 5.30
N LEU A 9 5.20 12.46 5.87
CA LEU A 9 5.62 13.86 6.04
C LEU A 9 6.82 13.99 6.99
N ILE A 10 6.79 13.27 8.12
CA ILE A 10 7.93 13.22 9.05
C ILE A 10 9.14 12.61 8.36
N GLY A 11 8.95 11.54 7.59
CA GLY A 11 10.03 10.89 6.83
C GLY A 11 10.64 11.80 5.78
N PHE A 12 9.83 12.57 5.06
CA PHE A 12 10.29 13.56 4.10
C PHE A 12 11.12 14.66 4.77
N GLY A 13 10.64 15.19 5.91
CA GLY A 13 11.38 16.18 6.69
C GLY A 13 12.72 15.66 7.19
N TRP A 14 12.75 14.45 7.75
CA TRP A 14 13.98 13.79 8.20
C TRP A 14 14.99 13.61 7.05
N LEU A 15 14.49 13.19 5.89
CA LEU A 15 15.31 12.96 4.72
C LEU A 15 15.96 14.28 4.24
N LEU A 16 15.21 15.37 4.16
CA LEU A 16 15.76 16.69 3.81
C LEU A 16 16.84 17.18 4.77
N LEU A 17 16.63 16.99 6.08
CA LEU A 17 17.56 17.44 7.11
C LEU A 17 18.84 16.61 7.14
N ARG A 18 18.74 15.29 6.93
CA ARG A 18 19.84 14.35 7.19
C ARG A 18 20.46 13.74 5.93
N PHE A 19 19.99 14.08 4.72
CA PHE A 19 20.48 13.56 3.44
C PHE A 19 22.00 13.67 3.26
N ARG A 20 22.63 14.70 3.85
CA ARG A 20 24.08 14.94 3.74
C ARG A 20 24.92 14.26 4.81
N GLU A 21 24.31 13.79 5.89
CA GLU A 21 25.02 13.35 7.09
C GLU A 21 24.92 11.85 7.33
N ARG A 22 23.92 11.18 6.71
CA ARG A 22 23.68 9.74 6.87
C ARG A 22 23.53 9.06 5.52
N THR A 23 24.34 8.04 5.29
CA THR A 23 24.27 7.19 4.06
C THR A 23 22.89 6.55 3.89
N ILE A 24 22.22 6.21 4.99
CA ILE A 24 20.85 5.64 4.96
C ILE A 24 19.84 6.67 4.44
N ALA A 25 19.89 7.92 4.93
CA ALA A 25 19.02 8.99 4.45
C ALA A 25 19.27 9.29 2.97
N LEU A 26 20.53 9.24 2.55
CA LEU A 26 20.92 9.39 1.16
C LEU A 26 20.38 8.28 0.28
N ALA A 27 20.51 7.01 0.70
CA ALA A 27 19.99 5.86 -0.04
C ALA A 27 18.46 5.94 -0.21
N LEU A 28 17.72 6.19 0.87
CA LEU A 28 16.27 6.37 0.81
C LEU A 28 15.88 7.57 -0.06
N GLY A 29 16.67 8.65 -0.01
CA GLY A 29 16.45 9.85 -0.81
C GLY A 29 16.62 9.60 -2.30
N ILE A 30 17.68 8.89 -2.68
CA ILE A 30 17.90 8.45 -4.06
C ILE A 30 16.74 7.57 -4.53
N THR A 31 16.25 6.64 -3.70
CA THR A 31 15.10 5.81 -4.06
C THR A 31 13.86 6.66 -4.34
N VAL A 32 13.54 7.64 -3.49
CA VAL A 32 12.41 8.57 -3.71
C VAL A 32 12.58 9.34 -5.01
N VAL A 33 13.76 9.92 -5.26
CA VAL A 33 14.05 10.67 -6.49
C VAL A 33 13.95 9.78 -7.73
N ALA A 34 14.48 8.56 -7.66
CA ALA A 34 14.42 7.60 -8.76
C ALA A 34 12.97 7.23 -9.11
N ILE A 35 12.11 7.03 -8.10
CA ILE A 35 10.68 6.78 -8.30
C ILE A 35 10.01 7.95 -9.03
N TYR A 36 10.26 9.19 -8.59
CA TYR A 36 9.70 10.38 -9.23
C TYR A 36 10.21 10.57 -10.66
N LEU A 37 11.51 10.38 -10.90
CA LEU A 37 12.10 10.45 -12.24
C LEU A 37 11.50 9.40 -13.17
N PHE A 38 11.27 8.18 -12.67
CA PHE A 38 10.63 7.12 -13.44
C PHE A 38 9.17 7.45 -13.79
N CYS A 39 8.41 8.02 -12.85
CA CYS A 39 7.05 8.49 -13.12
C CYS A 39 7.04 9.62 -14.17
N LEU A 40 7.96 10.59 -14.06
CA LEU A 40 8.08 11.68 -15.04
C LEU A 40 8.48 11.15 -16.43
N LEU A 41 9.41 10.20 -16.47
CA LEU A 41 9.79 9.52 -17.70
C LEU A 41 8.61 8.77 -18.31
N SER A 42 7.79 8.09 -17.50
CA SER A 42 6.58 7.41 -17.97
C SER A 42 5.59 8.40 -18.60
N MET A 43 5.38 9.58 -18.00
CA MET A 43 4.56 10.64 -18.59
C MET A 43 5.12 11.16 -19.92
N LEU A 44 6.44 11.34 -20.01
CA LEU A 44 7.10 11.79 -21.24
C LEU A 44 7.01 10.73 -22.36
N VAL A 45 7.23 9.46 -22.02
CA VAL A 45 7.17 8.34 -22.98
C VAL A 45 5.72 8.08 -23.43
N THR A 46 4.73 8.41 -22.60
CA THR A 46 3.30 8.39 -22.98
C THR A 46 3.01 9.33 -24.15
N ALA A 47 3.69 10.48 -24.24
CA ALA A 47 3.59 11.36 -25.41
C ALA A 47 4.14 10.72 -26.70
N GLY A 48 5.00 9.70 -26.58
CA GLY A 48 5.51 8.86 -27.67
C GLY A 48 4.64 7.65 -28.01
N GLY A 49 3.44 7.52 -27.42
CA GLY A 49 2.49 6.44 -27.72
C GLY A 49 2.75 5.11 -27.00
N THR A 50 3.66 5.09 -26.01
CA THR A 50 3.95 3.90 -25.20
C THR A 50 3.93 4.27 -23.71
N THR A 51 3.49 3.36 -22.83
CA THR A 51 3.43 3.65 -21.38
C THR A 51 4.37 2.73 -20.63
N LEU A 52 5.32 3.31 -19.88
CA LEU A 52 6.04 2.54 -18.87
C LEU A 52 5.06 2.30 -17.71
N LEU A 53 4.69 1.04 -17.46
CA LEU A 53 3.63 0.62 -16.54
C LEU A 53 3.94 1.03 -15.07
N ALA A 54 3.78 2.32 -14.73
CA ALA A 54 4.12 2.89 -13.44
C ALA A 54 3.10 2.57 -12.33
N PHE A 55 2.14 1.68 -12.61
CA PHE A 55 0.94 1.45 -11.81
C PHE A 55 1.22 0.96 -10.38
N ARG A 56 2.45 0.52 -10.06
CA ARG A 56 2.83 0.01 -8.73
C ARG A 56 3.94 0.77 -8.02
N LEU A 57 4.31 1.98 -8.46
CA LEU A 57 5.34 2.75 -7.73
C LEU A 57 4.81 3.43 -6.47
N GLU A 58 3.51 3.68 -6.36
CA GLU A 58 2.91 4.35 -5.20
C GLU A 58 3.11 3.58 -3.88
N PRO A 59 2.83 2.27 -3.78
CA PRO A 59 3.10 1.52 -2.55
C PRO A 59 4.57 1.52 -2.13
N ILE A 60 5.49 1.49 -3.11
CA ILE A 60 6.93 1.52 -2.87
C ILE A 60 7.32 2.88 -2.30
N LEU A 61 6.81 3.97 -2.88
CA LEU A 61 7.07 5.33 -2.41
C LEU A 61 6.59 5.51 -0.97
N ILE A 62 5.37 5.07 -0.67
CA ILE A 62 4.80 5.12 0.68
C ILE A 62 5.65 4.33 1.66
N ALA A 63 6.09 3.11 1.30
CA ALA A 63 6.91 2.28 2.17
C ALA A 63 8.27 2.91 2.50
N VAL A 64 8.95 3.48 1.49
CA VAL A 64 10.25 4.15 1.66
C VAL A 64 10.13 5.39 2.55
N LEU A 65 9.13 6.24 2.31
CA LEU A 65 8.86 7.42 3.12
C LEU A 65 8.41 7.07 4.55
N ALA A 66 7.61 6.02 4.72
CA ALA A 66 7.22 5.54 6.04
C ALA A 66 8.44 5.02 6.83
N ALA A 67 9.33 4.27 6.18
CA ALA A 67 10.58 3.81 6.80
C ALA A 67 11.46 4.99 7.21
N ALA A 68 11.63 5.99 6.34
CA ALA A 68 12.29 7.25 6.68
C ALA A 68 11.62 7.96 7.87
N GLY A 69 10.28 7.93 7.93
CA GLY A 69 9.49 8.50 9.02
C GLY A 69 9.78 7.85 10.37
N VAL A 70 9.95 6.52 10.41
CA VAL A 70 10.35 5.81 11.63
C VAL A 70 11.71 6.30 12.12
N PHE A 71 12.70 6.42 11.23
CA PHE A 71 14.00 6.99 11.61
C PHE A 71 13.88 8.43 12.13
N GLY A 72 13.05 9.25 11.47
CA GLY A 72 12.74 10.60 11.90
C GLY A 72 12.15 10.68 13.31
N ILE A 73 11.19 9.80 13.63
CA ILE A 73 10.57 9.72 14.96
C ILE A 73 11.59 9.30 16.03
N VAL A 74 12.44 8.32 15.74
CA VAL A 74 13.47 7.85 16.69
C VAL A 74 14.47 8.95 17.01
N GLU A 75 14.95 9.68 16.00
CA GLU A 75 15.92 10.76 16.21
C GLU A 75 15.27 11.96 16.92
N LEU A 76 14.01 12.29 16.61
CA LEU A 76 13.20 13.28 17.36
C LEU A 76 13.03 12.89 18.82
N ALA A 77 12.72 11.62 19.10
CA ALA A 77 12.58 11.11 20.46
C ALA A 77 13.89 11.22 21.24
N GLN A 78 15.03 10.85 20.63
CA GLN A 78 16.35 10.99 21.23
C GLN A 78 16.70 12.46 21.51
N TRP A 79 16.44 13.35 20.55
CA TRP A 79 16.66 14.78 20.72
C TRP A 79 15.78 15.37 21.83
N ALA A 80 14.51 14.97 21.90
CA ALA A 80 13.58 15.42 22.94
C ALA A 80 14.04 15.00 24.33
N VAL A 81 14.51 13.76 24.51
CA VAL A 81 15.09 13.29 25.78
C VAL A 81 16.33 14.10 26.15
N GLY A 82 17.23 14.37 25.19
CA GLY A 82 18.41 15.19 25.44
C GLY A 82 18.08 16.64 25.83
N ARG A 83 16.99 17.20 25.30
CA ARG A 83 16.62 18.61 25.49
C ARG A 83 15.70 18.89 26.67
N PHE A 84 14.79 17.96 26.99
CA PHE A 84 13.74 18.11 28.00
C PHE A 84 13.92 17.22 29.23
N GLY A 85 14.92 16.34 29.24
CA GLY A 85 15.17 15.42 30.35
C GLY A 85 14.43 14.09 30.19
N ASP A 86 14.01 13.45 31.29
CA ASP A 86 13.39 12.12 31.25
C ASP A 86 11.92 12.15 30.79
N VAL A 87 11.71 12.42 29.51
CA VAL A 87 10.42 12.36 28.82
C VAL A 87 10.12 10.97 28.23
N ARG A 88 10.91 9.94 28.59
CA ARG A 88 10.80 8.59 28.02
C ARG A 88 9.44 7.96 28.30
N PHE A 89 8.88 8.21 29.48
CA PHE A 89 7.54 7.75 29.83
C PHE A 89 6.48 8.35 28.92
N VAL A 90 6.53 9.66 28.64
CA VAL A 90 5.59 10.34 27.76
C VAL A 90 5.69 9.80 26.33
N ILE A 91 6.91 9.62 25.82
CA ILE A 91 7.15 9.03 24.50
C ILE A 91 6.57 7.61 24.43
N GLY A 92 6.82 6.78 25.45
CA GLY A 92 6.26 5.44 25.54
C GLY A 92 4.74 5.45 25.57
N ALA A 93 4.13 6.31 26.39
CA ALA A 93 2.67 6.44 26.48
C ALA A 93 2.04 6.85 25.15
N VAL A 94 2.62 7.83 24.45
CA VAL A 94 2.17 8.26 23.12
C VAL A 94 2.33 7.12 22.10
N ALA A 95 3.46 6.41 22.11
CA ALA A 95 3.70 5.28 21.21
C ALA A 95 2.70 4.14 21.45
N THR A 96 2.39 3.82 22.71
CA THR A 96 1.37 2.82 23.07
C THR A 96 -0.02 3.25 22.62
N ALA A 97 -0.40 4.51 22.86
CA ALA A 97 -1.68 5.04 22.40
C ALA A 97 -1.81 4.99 20.87
N ALA A 98 -0.75 5.33 20.14
CA ALA A 98 -0.71 5.22 18.69
C ALA A 98 -0.83 3.77 18.21
N ALA A 99 -0.18 2.82 18.87
CA ALA A 99 -0.28 1.39 18.55
C ALA A 99 -1.70 0.85 18.76
N ILE A 100 -2.36 1.24 19.87
CA ILE A 100 -3.75 0.87 20.14
C ILE A 100 -4.68 1.48 19.09
N ALA A 101 -4.53 2.76 18.77
CA ALA A 101 -5.34 3.42 17.75
C ALA A 101 -5.18 2.75 16.38
N LEU A 102 -3.96 2.31 16.02
CA LEU A 102 -3.71 1.56 14.80
C LEU A 102 -4.40 0.20 14.83
N ALA A 103 -4.26 -0.56 15.91
CA ALA A 103 -4.91 -1.87 16.07
C ALA A 103 -6.45 -1.77 15.97
N GLN A 104 -7.04 -0.71 16.53
CA GLN A 104 -8.47 -0.43 16.43
C GLN A 104 -8.91 0.02 15.03
N GLY A 105 -8.02 0.58 14.22
CA GLY A 105 -8.29 0.97 12.84
C GLY A 105 -8.28 -0.19 11.84
N ILE A 106 -7.59 -1.29 12.16
CA ILE A 106 -7.42 -2.46 11.28
C ILE A 106 -8.76 -2.96 10.70
N PRO A 107 -9.83 -3.20 11.50
CA PRO A 107 -11.10 -3.68 10.96
C PRO A 107 -11.72 -2.73 9.94
N GLY A 108 -11.54 -1.41 10.11
CA GLY A 108 -12.03 -0.41 9.18
C GLY A 108 -11.28 -0.41 7.85
N PHE A 109 -9.95 -0.59 7.88
CA PHE A 109 -9.15 -0.69 6.66
C PHE A 109 -9.43 -1.96 5.86
N LEU A 110 -9.66 -3.07 6.56
CA LEU A 110 -9.96 -4.36 5.95
C LEU A 110 -11.46 -4.55 5.67
N ALA A 111 -12.33 -3.63 6.10
CA ALA A 111 -13.77 -3.78 5.99
C ALA A 111 -14.21 -4.07 4.54
N THR A 112 -13.62 -3.39 3.56
CA THR A 112 -13.91 -3.62 2.15
C THR A 112 -13.48 -5.01 1.72
N GLU A 113 -12.25 -5.43 2.00
CA GLU A 113 -11.77 -6.76 1.61
C GLU A 113 -12.51 -7.89 2.33
N ILE A 114 -12.84 -7.70 3.60
CA ILE A 114 -13.68 -8.62 4.37
C ILE A 114 -15.06 -8.69 3.75
N THR A 115 -15.67 -7.55 3.42
CA THR A 115 -16.99 -7.52 2.77
C THR A 115 -16.93 -8.27 1.45
N THR A 116 -15.95 -7.96 0.59
CA THR A 116 -15.74 -8.67 -0.68
C THR A 116 -15.61 -10.18 -0.45
N ALA A 117 -14.75 -10.61 0.48
CA ALA A 117 -14.57 -12.03 0.78
C ALA A 117 -15.87 -12.74 1.23
N TYR A 118 -16.81 -12.00 1.82
CA TYR A 118 -18.10 -12.56 2.25
C TYR A 118 -19.21 -12.45 1.19
N THR A 119 -19.14 -11.44 0.32
CA THR A 119 -20.17 -11.15 -0.69
C THR A 119 -19.85 -11.71 -2.06
N ASP A 120 -18.58 -12.04 -2.32
CA ASP A 120 -18.15 -12.65 -3.56
C ASP A 120 -18.68 -14.08 -3.66
N THR A 121 -19.07 -14.46 -4.87
CA THR A 121 -19.62 -15.79 -5.14
C THR A 121 -18.44 -16.72 -5.38
N ASP A 122 -18.33 -17.78 -4.58
CA ASP A 122 -17.22 -18.72 -4.68
C ASP A 122 -17.33 -19.64 -5.91
N GLY A 123 -16.34 -20.52 -6.07
CA GLY A 123 -16.32 -21.48 -7.18
C GLY A 123 -17.43 -22.53 -7.15
N TYR A 124 -18.19 -22.63 -6.06
CA TYR A 124 -19.37 -23.50 -5.94
C TYR A 124 -20.67 -22.74 -6.25
N GLY A 125 -20.59 -21.44 -6.52
CA GLY A 125 -21.75 -20.61 -6.80
C GLY A 125 -22.46 -20.14 -5.52
N ASP A 126 -21.79 -20.22 -4.36
CA ASP A 126 -22.35 -19.84 -3.07
C ASP A 126 -21.64 -18.59 -2.52
N ARG A 127 -22.37 -17.80 -1.74
CA ARG A 127 -21.81 -16.66 -0.99
C ARG A 127 -21.74 -16.99 0.49
N ALA A 128 -20.66 -16.60 1.15
CA ALA A 128 -20.48 -16.83 2.58
C ALA A 128 -21.49 -16.05 3.46
N ASP A 129 -22.05 -14.96 2.94
CA ASP A 129 -23.11 -14.18 3.61
C ASP A 129 -24.53 -14.77 3.44
N GLN A 130 -24.67 -15.95 2.83
CA GLN A 130 -25.94 -16.67 2.61
C GLN A 130 -26.99 -15.88 1.81
N ARG A 131 -26.56 -14.88 1.04
CA ARG A 131 -27.43 -14.17 0.10
C ARG A 131 -27.41 -14.85 -1.27
N PRO A 132 -28.40 -14.55 -2.15
CA PRO A 132 -28.39 -15.06 -3.51
C PRO A 132 -27.06 -14.73 -4.21
N ALA A 133 -26.51 -15.75 -4.86
CA ALA A 133 -25.28 -15.66 -5.63
C ALA A 133 -25.43 -14.67 -6.80
N GLY A 134 -24.29 -14.08 -7.18
CA GLY A 134 -24.21 -13.19 -8.33
C GLY A 134 -24.13 -13.95 -9.65
N ALA A 135 -23.89 -13.21 -10.74
CA ALA A 135 -23.78 -13.80 -12.08
C ALA A 135 -22.60 -14.79 -12.21
N GLU A 136 -21.64 -14.70 -11.29
CA GLU A 136 -20.48 -15.58 -11.18
C GLU A 136 -20.86 -17.05 -10.97
N SER A 137 -22.03 -17.35 -10.38
CA SER A 137 -22.52 -18.73 -10.22
C SER A 137 -22.70 -19.45 -11.57
N TYR A 138 -22.93 -18.70 -12.64
CA TYR A 138 -23.10 -19.24 -13.99
C TYR A 138 -21.78 -19.45 -14.73
N TYR A 139 -20.63 -19.06 -14.16
CA TYR A 139 -19.34 -19.20 -14.85
C TYR A 139 -18.98 -20.65 -15.20
N GLY A 140 -19.34 -21.61 -14.34
CA GLY A 140 -19.16 -23.03 -14.65
C GLY A 140 -19.99 -23.49 -15.86
N GLU A 141 -21.23 -23.02 -15.95
CA GLU A 141 -22.14 -23.35 -17.06
C GLU A 141 -21.69 -22.67 -18.35
N ILE A 142 -21.34 -21.38 -18.30
CA ILE A 142 -20.81 -20.62 -19.43
C ILE A 142 -19.51 -21.27 -19.93
N HIS A 143 -18.61 -21.66 -19.03
CA HIS A 143 -17.38 -22.35 -19.39
C HIS A 143 -17.66 -23.65 -20.15
N ARG A 144 -18.59 -24.47 -19.64
CA ARG A 144 -19.00 -25.71 -20.30
C ARG A 144 -19.60 -25.46 -21.69
N LEU A 145 -20.49 -24.48 -21.82
CA LEU A 145 -21.10 -24.12 -23.10
C LEU A 145 -20.07 -23.65 -24.13
N ILE A 146 -19.09 -22.85 -23.69
CA ILE A 146 -18.00 -22.41 -24.56
C ILE A 146 -17.18 -23.60 -25.04
N VAL A 147 -16.82 -24.54 -24.15
CA VAL A 147 -16.06 -25.75 -24.53
C VAL A 147 -16.87 -26.63 -25.48
N GLU A 148 -18.15 -26.85 -25.21
CA GLU A 148 -19.04 -27.63 -26.08
C GLU A 148 -19.18 -27.01 -27.48
N GLN A 149 -19.28 -25.68 -27.58
CA GLN A 149 -19.44 -24.98 -28.86
C GLN A 149 -18.14 -24.81 -29.64
N THR A 150 -17.02 -24.58 -28.96
CA THR A 150 -15.73 -24.31 -29.63
C THR A 150 -14.88 -25.56 -29.84
N GLY A 151 -15.08 -26.61 -29.02
CA GLY A 151 -14.23 -27.81 -29.01
C GLY A 151 -12.76 -27.52 -28.65
N ARG A 152 -12.47 -26.33 -28.12
CA ARG A 152 -11.11 -25.86 -27.82
C ARG A 152 -10.88 -25.82 -26.31
N PRO A 153 -9.65 -26.12 -25.85
CA PRO A 153 -9.29 -25.95 -24.45
C PRO A 153 -9.25 -24.46 -24.07
N ALA A 154 -9.46 -24.19 -22.78
CA ALA A 154 -9.67 -22.85 -22.23
C ALA A 154 -8.54 -21.85 -22.55
N ASP A 155 -7.30 -22.32 -22.61
CA ASP A 155 -6.10 -21.55 -22.89
C ASP A 155 -6.00 -21.03 -24.34
N ARG A 156 -6.86 -21.54 -25.24
CA ARG A 156 -6.88 -21.20 -26.66
C ARG A 156 -8.14 -20.47 -27.10
N ASN A 157 -9.00 -20.10 -26.16
CA ASN A 157 -10.14 -19.24 -26.39
C ASN A 157 -9.76 -17.79 -26.07
N ILE A 158 -9.13 -17.12 -27.03
CA ILE A 158 -8.91 -15.67 -26.98
C ILE A 158 -10.11 -15.04 -27.67
N VAL A 159 -10.92 -14.32 -26.89
CA VAL A 159 -12.00 -13.45 -27.38
C VAL A 159 -11.52 -12.01 -27.33
#